data_AF-A0A916RG76-F1
#
_entry.id   AF-A0A916RG76-F1
#
_cell.length_a   1.000
_cell.length_b   1.000
_cell.length_c   1.000
_cell.angle_alpha   90.00
_cell.angle_beta   90.00
_cell.angle_gamma   90.00
#
_symmetry.space_group_name_H-M   'P 1'
#
loop_
_entity.id
_entity.type
_entity.pdbx_description
1 polymer ?
#
loop_
_entity_poly.entity_id
_entity_poly.type
_entity_poly.pdbx_seq_one_letter_code
_entity_poly.pdbx_strand_id
1 'polypeptide(L)'
;MLVADLAKEQRLGTLNFIRLSPQSSQKILLGKLLGVPILIYLAGAISLPLHLWANVSSDLPLYWLFGFYGALVAACFFFYNASVFFVFLGVTQAWLAAAITGILLFPFILIMQWYTDDIPNIIATYQMNVLLIGGAIIISGVILANYWIWQAVNRRYRNPNATVISKKQSYWLIGCFQVYLLLFFLVANIHNLTYVAEEYLIIFCTLNLFWFLLVIAMLSPQRQSIQDWARYRHQQVNNDETTIVKGAAISLKQDLIWSEKSPALVAIGINLVITAVMGISWILLWQDNTIKIRAILTLILSFNLILIYAAIAQFILLIKVKKPAIWAIGILGSLIVLQPLVLIIFIAHPVQSPNLWLFSTFPWFSIGQASLAIKPMLIAIISQWSILTLVTFLLTRKIQKLGASDSQKLLIGQKIEEFTMENLSLEL
;
A
#
# COMPACT_ATOMS: atom_id res chain seq x y z
N MET A 1 21.66 3.53 -12.26
CA MET A 1 22.09 4.83 -12.82
C MET A 1 21.20 5.98 -12.34
N LEU A 2 19.89 5.96 -12.64
CA LEU A 2 18.98 7.07 -12.35
C LEU A 2 18.84 7.42 -10.86
N VAL A 3 18.81 6.42 -9.97
CA VAL A 3 18.83 6.64 -8.51
C VAL A 3 20.09 7.39 -8.06
N ALA A 4 21.26 7.00 -8.54
CA ALA A 4 22.53 7.60 -8.15
C ALA A 4 22.67 9.05 -8.63
N ASP A 5 22.21 9.34 -9.85
CA ASP A 5 22.18 10.69 -10.43
C ASP A 5 21.30 11.64 -9.58
N LEU A 6 20.03 11.28 -9.39
CA LEU A 6 19.10 12.08 -8.60
C LEU A 6 19.50 12.20 -7.12
N ALA A 7 20.04 11.14 -6.53
CA ALA A 7 20.54 11.18 -5.15
C ALA A 7 21.74 12.13 -5.01
N LYS A 8 22.63 12.18 -6.01
CA LYS A 8 23.74 13.14 -6.05
C LYS A 8 23.21 14.57 -6.12
N GLU A 9 22.26 14.86 -7.01
CA GLU A 9 21.65 16.20 -7.11
C GLU A 9 20.90 16.62 -5.84
N GLN A 10 20.22 15.68 -5.18
CA GLN A 10 19.55 15.94 -3.91
C GLN A 10 20.57 16.25 -2.82
N ARG A 11 21.70 15.54 -2.77
CA ARG A 11 22.80 15.78 -1.80
C ARG A 11 23.49 17.13 -2.04
N LEU A 12 23.64 17.53 -3.30
CA LEU A 12 24.24 18.82 -3.68
C LEU A 12 23.27 20.00 -3.53
N GLY A 13 21.99 19.75 -3.23
CA GLY A 13 20.96 20.79 -3.12
C GLY A 13 20.43 21.30 -4.46
N THR A 14 21.03 20.92 -5.59
CA THR A 14 20.62 21.31 -6.94
C THR A 14 19.16 20.99 -7.22
N LEU A 15 18.66 19.84 -6.73
CA LEU A 15 17.26 19.45 -6.90
C LEU A 15 16.27 20.46 -6.29
N ASN A 16 16.63 21.09 -5.17
CA ASN A 16 15.79 22.12 -4.55
C ASN A 16 15.77 23.41 -5.36
N PHE A 17 16.90 23.79 -5.97
CA PHE A 17 16.93 24.94 -6.89
C PHE A 17 16.09 24.69 -8.15
N ILE A 18 16.18 23.49 -8.73
CA ILE A 18 15.39 23.13 -9.93
C ILE A 18 13.89 23.16 -9.62
N ARG A 19 13.47 22.76 -8.41
CA ARG A 19 12.07 22.84 -7.96
C ARG A 19 11.51 24.26 -7.91
N LEU A 20 12.36 25.27 -7.71
CA LEU A 20 11.97 26.68 -7.70
C LEU A 20 11.89 27.29 -9.11
N SER A 21 12.35 26.56 -10.13
CA SER A 21 12.28 27.04 -11.51
C SER A 21 10.82 27.11 -12.00
N PRO A 22 10.49 28.04 -12.92
CA PRO A 22 9.14 28.16 -13.48
C PRO A 22 8.77 27.01 -14.42
N GLN A 23 9.69 26.07 -14.69
CA GLN A 23 9.42 24.95 -15.57
C GLN A 23 8.54 23.89 -14.88
N SER A 24 7.68 23.24 -15.67
CA SER A 24 6.83 22.19 -15.15
C SER A 24 7.68 21.00 -14.67
N SER A 25 7.25 20.39 -13.55
CA SER A 25 7.87 19.17 -13.01
C SER A 25 7.96 18.06 -14.06
N GLN A 26 6.96 17.98 -14.94
CA GLN A 26 6.90 16.99 -16.01
C GLN A 26 8.05 17.15 -17.01
N LYS A 27 8.33 18.37 -17.48
CA LYS A 27 9.39 18.63 -18.46
C LYS A 27 10.76 18.25 -17.91
N ILE A 28 11.02 18.62 -16.65
CA ILE A 28 12.28 18.33 -15.95
C ILE A 28 12.46 16.82 -15.75
N LEU A 29 11.44 16.15 -15.20
CA LEU A 29 11.52 14.72 -14.89
C LEU A 29 11.57 13.87 -16.16
N LEU A 30 10.77 14.18 -17.18
CA LEU A 30 10.84 13.47 -18.48
C LEU A 30 12.21 13.63 -19.14
N GLY A 31 12.79 14.84 -19.10
CA GLY A 31 14.14 15.07 -19.59
C GLY A 31 15.17 14.18 -18.91
N LYS A 32 15.05 13.94 -17.59
CA LYS A 32 15.91 13.01 -16.86
C LYS A 32 15.65 11.55 -17.18
N LEU A 33 14.39 11.15 -17.30
CA LEU A 33 14.01 9.78 -17.65
C LEU A 33 14.54 9.39 -19.05
N LEU A 34 14.57 10.34 -19.99
CA LEU A 34 15.07 10.12 -21.35
C LEU A 34 16.60 10.33 -21.47
N GLY A 35 17.16 11.26 -20.71
CA GLY A 35 18.59 11.61 -20.81
C GLY A 35 19.52 10.68 -20.04
N VAL A 36 19.15 10.28 -18.82
CA VAL A 36 20.07 9.52 -17.95
C VAL A 36 20.37 8.12 -18.51
N PRO A 37 19.37 7.27 -18.84
CA PRO A 37 19.63 5.95 -19.41
C PRO A 37 19.83 5.97 -20.95
N ILE A 38 20.42 7.03 -21.54
CA ILE A 38 20.56 7.16 -23.00
C ILE A 38 21.28 5.99 -23.67
N LEU A 39 22.29 5.41 -22.99
CA LEU A 39 23.04 4.26 -23.49
C LEU A 39 22.15 3.00 -23.62
N ILE A 40 21.14 2.85 -22.76
CA ILE A 40 20.20 1.71 -22.81
C ILE A 40 19.29 1.86 -24.03
N TYR A 41 18.81 3.08 -24.30
CA TYR A 41 18.01 3.35 -25.51
C TYR A 41 18.81 3.10 -26.79
N LEU A 42 20.08 3.52 -26.81
CA LEU A 42 20.97 3.30 -27.95
C LEU A 42 21.25 1.81 -28.17
N ALA A 43 21.48 1.03 -27.09
CA ALA A 43 21.62 -0.41 -27.18
C ALA A 43 20.36 -1.10 -27.74
N GLY A 44 19.17 -0.67 -27.28
CA GLY A 44 17.89 -1.17 -27.80
C GLY A 44 17.64 -0.81 -29.27
N ALA A 45 18.09 0.38 -29.71
CA ALA A 45 17.99 0.80 -31.11
C ALA A 45 18.92 -0.03 -32.01
N ILE A 46 20.13 -0.34 -31.54
CA ILE A 46 21.10 -1.18 -32.28
C ILE A 46 20.64 -2.64 -32.36
N SER A 47 19.92 -3.16 -31.36
CA SER A 47 19.40 -4.54 -31.42
C SER A 47 18.20 -4.70 -32.36
N LEU A 48 17.51 -3.60 -32.68
CA LEU A 48 16.26 -3.62 -33.45
C LEU A 48 16.42 -4.20 -34.87
N PRO A 49 17.44 -3.82 -35.68
CA PRO A 49 17.66 -4.44 -36.99
C PRO A 49 17.89 -5.95 -36.90
N LEU A 50 18.65 -6.40 -35.90
CA LEU A 50 18.93 -7.83 -35.69
C LEU A 50 17.64 -8.59 -35.33
N HIS A 51 16.83 -8.05 -34.42
CA HIS A 51 15.55 -8.66 -34.03
C HIS A 51 14.53 -8.65 -35.17
N LEU A 52 14.48 -7.59 -35.98
CA LEU A 52 13.65 -7.54 -37.19
C LEU A 52 14.08 -8.63 -38.18
N TRP A 53 15.38 -8.75 -38.44
CA TRP A 53 15.90 -9.78 -39.34
C TRP A 53 15.60 -11.19 -38.85
N ALA A 54 15.77 -11.45 -37.55
CA ALA A 54 15.43 -12.73 -36.93
C ALA A 54 13.92 -13.04 -36.98
N ASN A 55 13.06 -12.05 -36.76
CA ASN A 55 11.60 -12.20 -36.84
C ASN A 55 11.13 -12.54 -38.26
N VAL A 56 11.64 -11.82 -39.27
CA VAL A 56 11.34 -12.10 -40.69
C VAL A 56 11.89 -13.47 -41.11
N SER A 57 13.09 -13.84 -40.64
CA SER A 57 13.70 -15.13 -40.98
C SER A 57 13.01 -16.34 -40.31
N SER A 58 12.14 -16.10 -39.32
CA SER A 58 11.40 -17.15 -38.60
C SER A 58 9.94 -17.23 -39.01
N ASP A 59 9.52 -16.51 -40.06
CA ASP A 59 8.14 -16.41 -40.54
C ASP A 59 7.14 -16.00 -39.42
N LEU A 60 7.62 -15.29 -38.40
CA LEU A 60 6.78 -14.80 -37.33
C LEU A 60 6.03 -13.53 -37.75
N PRO A 61 4.78 -13.36 -37.34
CA PRO A 61 4.06 -12.11 -37.57
C PRO A 61 4.73 -10.91 -36.89
N LEU A 62 4.79 -9.77 -37.59
CA LEU A 62 5.40 -8.53 -37.09
C LEU A 62 4.79 -8.01 -35.78
N TYR A 63 3.53 -8.32 -35.50
CA TYR A 63 2.88 -7.88 -34.26
C TYR A 63 3.53 -8.46 -33.00
N TRP A 64 4.20 -9.63 -33.09
CA TRP A 64 4.96 -10.18 -31.98
C TRP A 64 6.18 -9.33 -31.63
N LEU A 65 6.87 -8.80 -32.64
CA LEU A 65 8.00 -7.91 -32.44
C LEU A 65 7.55 -6.58 -31.82
N PHE A 66 6.47 -5.98 -32.34
CA PHE A 66 5.91 -4.76 -31.74
C PHE A 66 5.39 -4.99 -30.32
N GLY A 67 4.75 -6.13 -30.05
CA GLY A 67 4.30 -6.51 -28.71
C GLY A 67 5.46 -6.63 -27.72
N PHE A 68 6.54 -7.29 -28.13
CA PHE A 68 7.76 -7.41 -27.33
C PHE A 68 8.38 -6.04 -27.00
N TYR A 69 8.62 -5.19 -28.01
CA TYR A 69 9.19 -3.86 -27.78
C TYR A 69 8.24 -2.95 -27.00
N GLY A 70 6.93 -3.04 -27.21
CA GLY A 70 5.93 -2.32 -26.43
C GLY A 70 5.96 -2.69 -24.95
N ALA A 71 5.99 -3.99 -24.64
CA ALA A 71 6.12 -4.49 -23.27
C ALA A 71 7.45 -4.06 -22.63
N LEU A 72 8.55 -4.12 -23.38
CA LEU A 72 9.87 -3.67 -22.93
C LEU A 72 9.86 -2.18 -22.57
N VAL A 73 9.30 -1.33 -23.44
CA VAL A 73 9.17 0.11 -23.18
C VAL A 73 8.32 0.39 -21.94
N ALA A 74 7.18 -0.30 -21.79
CA ALA A 74 6.30 -0.15 -20.63
C ALA A 74 7.01 -0.55 -19.31
N ALA A 75 7.76 -1.66 -19.34
CA ALA A 75 8.53 -2.14 -18.21
C ALA A 75 9.70 -1.20 -17.86
N CYS A 76 10.47 -0.73 -18.85
CA CYS A 76 11.53 0.25 -18.63
C CYS A 76 10.96 1.54 -18.01
N PHE A 77 9.85 2.05 -18.54
CA PHE A 77 9.19 3.23 -17.98
C PHE A 77 8.76 3.00 -16.53
N PHE A 78 8.23 1.81 -16.20
CA PHE A 78 7.87 1.42 -14.84
C PHE A 78 9.06 1.48 -13.89
N PHE A 79 10.16 0.81 -14.22
CA PHE A 79 11.35 0.78 -13.36
C PHE A 79 12.03 2.15 -13.25
N TYR A 80 11.99 2.98 -14.30
CA TYR A 80 12.54 4.33 -14.24
C TYR A 80 11.68 5.25 -13.37
N ASN A 81 10.35 5.20 -13.49
CA ASN A 81 9.44 5.91 -12.60
C ASN A 81 9.59 5.48 -11.14
N ALA A 82 9.69 4.17 -10.89
CA ALA A 82 9.95 3.62 -9.56
C ALA A 82 11.31 4.12 -9.01
N SER A 83 12.34 4.20 -9.85
CA SER A 83 13.65 4.73 -9.47
C SER A 83 13.59 6.19 -9.02
N VAL A 84 12.91 7.06 -9.77
CA VAL A 84 12.68 8.46 -9.36
C VAL A 84 11.91 8.51 -8.04
N PHE A 85 10.87 7.68 -7.93
CA PHE A 85 10.01 7.60 -6.77
C PHE A 85 10.78 7.27 -5.49
N PHE A 86 11.65 6.26 -5.52
CA PHE A 86 12.48 5.87 -4.37
C PHE A 86 13.37 7.00 -3.89
N VAL A 87 13.97 7.78 -4.79
CA VAL A 87 14.79 8.94 -4.41
C VAL A 87 13.95 9.98 -3.64
N PHE A 88 12.71 10.23 -4.07
CA PHE A 88 11.80 11.16 -3.38
C PHE A 88 11.22 10.62 -2.06
N LEU A 89 11.32 9.32 -1.82
CA LEU A 89 11.10 8.71 -0.51
C LEU A 89 12.33 8.79 0.40
N GLY A 90 13.46 9.29 -0.10
CA GLY A 90 14.72 9.42 0.64
C GLY A 90 15.65 8.20 0.51
N VAL A 91 15.34 7.26 -0.39
CA VAL A 91 16.23 6.15 -0.72
C VAL A 91 17.32 6.66 -1.67
N THR A 92 18.50 6.88 -1.13
CA THR A 92 19.65 7.42 -1.88
C THR A 92 20.59 6.35 -2.42
N GLN A 93 20.50 5.12 -1.89
CA GLN A 93 21.34 4.00 -2.28
C GLN A 93 20.65 3.16 -3.36
N ALA A 94 21.31 3.00 -4.51
CA ALA A 94 20.74 2.28 -5.65
C ALA A 94 20.47 0.80 -5.35
N TRP A 95 21.35 0.12 -4.62
CA TRP A 95 21.16 -1.28 -4.23
C TRP A 95 19.94 -1.46 -3.31
N LEU A 96 19.67 -0.50 -2.44
CA LEU A 96 18.53 -0.54 -1.53
C LEU A 96 17.21 -0.35 -2.29
N ALA A 97 17.18 0.57 -3.25
CA ALA A 97 16.02 0.74 -4.14
C ALA A 97 15.75 -0.54 -4.94
N ALA A 98 16.80 -1.19 -5.47
CA ALA A 98 16.67 -2.46 -6.18
C ALA A 98 16.16 -3.59 -5.26
N ALA A 99 16.70 -3.72 -4.04
CA ALA A 99 16.25 -4.72 -3.08
C ALA A 99 14.78 -4.54 -2.68
N ILE A 100 14.36 -3.31 -2.40
CA ILE A 100 12.95 -2.99 -2.08
C ILE A 100 12.06 -3.33 -3.29
N THR A 101 12.47 -2.95 -4.51
CA THR A 101 11.72 -3.27 -5.73
C THR A 101 11.57 -4.79 -5.90
N GLY A 102 12.65 -5.54 -5.70
CA GLY A 102 12.65 -7.00 -5.79
C GLY A 102 11.71 -7.65 -4.78
N ILE A 103 11.76 -7.24 -3.51
CA ILE A 103 10.86 -7.75 -2.46
C ILE A 103 9.39 -7.48 -2.79
N LEU A 104 9.08 -6.27 -3.27
CA LEU A 104 7.69 -5.90 -3.60
C LEU A 104 7.17 -6.60 -4.87
N LEU A 105 8.04 -6.87 -5.84
CA LEU A 105 7.69 -7.59 -7.06
C LEU A 105 7.72 -9.11 -6.90
N PHE A 106 8.44 -9.64 -5.90
CA PHE A 106 8.57 -11.06 -5.65
C PHE A 106 7.23 -11.84 -5.65
N PRO A 107 6.18 -11.43 -4.90
CA PRO A 107 4.92 -12.15 -4.94
C PRO A 107 4.25 -12.11 -6.33
N PHE A 108 4.44 -11.03 -7.11
CA PHE A 108 3.96 -10.97 -8.49
C PHE A 108 4.76 -11.91 -9.40
N ILE A 109 6.07 -12.02 -9.21
CA ILE A 109 6.92 -12.94 -9.99
C ILE A 109 6.53 -14.39 -9.73
N LEU A 110 6.26 -14.77 -8.48
CA LEU A 110 5.79 -16.13 -8.15
C LEU A 110 4.48 -16.48 -8.86
N ILE A 111 3.55 -15.53 -8.91
CA ILE A 111 2.26 -15.71 -9.60
C ILE A 111 2.45 -15.83 -11.11
N MET A 112 3.32 -14.99 -11.69
CA MET A 112 3.64 -15.06 -13.11
C MET A 112 4.33 -16.36 -13.46
N GLN A 113 5.21 -16.87 -12.59
CA GLN A 113 5.88 -18.15 -12.78
C GLN A 113 4.84 -19.29 -12.86
N TRP A 114 3.89 -19.32 -11.93
CA TRP A 114 2.80 -20.29 -11.95
C TRP A 114 1.99 -20.22 -13.25
N TYR A 115 1.67 -19.00 -13.71
CA TYR A 115 0.99 -18.80 -15.00
C TYR A 115 1.84 -19.27 -16.19
N THR A 116 3.16 -19.05 -16.18
CA THR A 116 4.05 -19.46 -17.28
C THR A 116 4.27 -20.96 -17.34
N ASP A 117 4.34 -21.64 -16.19
CA ASP A 117 4.54 -23.08 -16.13
C ASP A 117 3.35 -23.84 -16.75
N ASP A 118 2.16 -23.26 -16.67
CA ASP A 118 0.94 -23.81 -17.28
C ASP A 118 0.77 -23.45 -18.77
N ILE A 119 1.58 -22.55 -19.35
CA ILE A 119 1.43 -22.12 -20.75
C ILE A 119 1.32 -23.27 -21.77
N PRO A 120 2.10 -24.37 -21.68
CA PRO A 120 1.94 -25.52 -22.58
C PRO A 120 0.51 -26.10 -22.56
N ASN A 121 -0.09 -26.20 -21.37
CA ASN A 121 -1.46 -26.68 -21.18
C ASN A 121 -2.48 -25.66 -21.72
N ILE A 122 -2.23 -24.36 -21.53
CA ILE A 122 -3.07 -23.26 -22.04
C ILE A 122 -3.12 -23.28 -23.57
N ILE A 123 -1.96 -23.40 -24.22
CA ILE A 123 -1.85 -23.43 -25.70
C ILE A 123 -2.57 -24.66 -26.27
N ALA A 124 -2.39 -25.82 -25.63
CA ALA A 124 -3.00 -27.07 -26.07
C ALA A 124 -4.52 -27.08 -25.93
N THR A 125 -5.07 -26.41 -24.91
CA THR A 125 -6.50 -26.55 -24.52
C THR A 125 -7.38 -25.39 -24.97
N TYR A 126 -6.88 -24.14 -24.91
CA TYR A 126 -7.74 -22.93 -25.00
C TYR A 126 -7.38 -21.97 -26.15
N GLN A 127 -6.49 -22.39 -27.07
CA GLN A 127 -5.99 -21.61 -28.20
C GLN A 127 -5.20 -20.34 -27.80
N MET A 128 -4.43 -19.81 -28.76
CA MET A 128 -3.56 -18.62 -28.62
C MET A 128 -4.26 -17.36 -28.09
N ASN A 129 -5.59 -17.28 -28.16
CA ASN A 129 -6.37 -16.10 -27.77
C ASN A 129 -6.31 -15.83 -26.25
N VAL A 130 -6.30 -16.86 -25.40
CA VAL A 130 -6.24 -16.68 -23.93
C VAL A 130 -4.90 -16.10 -23.50
N LEU A 131 -3.80 -16.53 -24.13
CA LEU A 131 -2.47 -15.97 -23.88
C LEU A 131 -2.40 -14.49 -24.28
N LEU A 132 -3.02 -14.13 -25.41
CA LEU A 132 -3.11 -12.74 -25.87
C LEU A 132 -3.89 -11.86 -24.89
N ILE A 133 -5.03 -12.36 -24.39
CA ILE A 133 -5.87 -11.65 -23.41
C ILE A 133 -5.12 -11.48 -22.08
N GLY A 134 -4.49 -12.53 -21.57
CA GLY A 134 -3.68 -12.48 -20.36
C GLY A 134 -2.53 -11.48 -20.48
N GLY A 135 -1.78 -11.53 -21.59
CA GLY A 135 -0.72 -10.57 -21.89
C GLY A 135 -1.23 -9.12 -21.97
N ALA A 136 -2.37 -8.88 -22.60
CA ALA A 136 -2.98 -7.55 -22.70
C ALA A 136 -3.39 -7.00 -21.32
N ILE A 137 -3.93 -7.84 -20.42
CA ILE A 137 -4.26 -7.45 -19.04
C ILE A 137 -2.99 -7.08 -18.26
N ILE A 138 -1.91 -7.84 -18.41
CA ILE A 138 -0.64 -7.55 -17.74
C ILE A 138 -0.07 -6.22 -18.24
N ILE A 139 0.01 -6.02 -19.55
CA ILE A 139 0.55 -4.79 -20.15
C ILE A 139 -0.28 -3.57 -19.74
N SER A 140 -1.61 -3.66 -19.82
CA SER A 140 -2.48 -2.57 -19.38
C SER A 140 -2.36 -2.29 -17.88
N GLY A 141 -2.16 -3.31 -17.04
CA GLY A 141 -1.83 -3.17 -15.62
C GLY A 141 -0.52 -2.42 -15.39
N VAL A 142 0.54 -2.71 -16.16
CA VAL A 142 1.82 -2.00 -16.08
C VAL A 142 1.69 -0.53 -16.52
N ILE A 143 0.88 -0.24 -17.55
CA ILE A 143 0.59 1.14 -17.97
C ILE A 143 -0.13 1.91 -16.86
N LEU A 144 -1.12 1.28 -16.22
CA LEU A 144 -1.85 1.88 -15.11
C LEU A 144 -0.95 2.12 -13.89
N ALA A 145 -0.08 1.16 -13.57
CA ALA A 145 0.89 1.30 -12.49
C ALA A 145 1.85 2.47 -12.74
N ASN A 146 2.31 2.63 -13.99
CA ASN A 146 3.10 3.78 -14.42
C ASN A 146 2.39 5.11 -14.17
N TYR A 147 1.10 5.20 -14.52
CA TYR A 147 0.29 6.40 -14.27
C TYR A 147 0.26 6.77 -12.78
N TRP A 148 0.01 5.79 -11.90
CA TRP A 148 -0.06 6.05 -10.45
C TRP A 148 1.29 6.42 -9.83
N ILE A 149 2.38 5.74 -10.23
CA ILE A 149 3.73 6.10 -9.79
C ILE A 149 4.06 7.51 -10.26
N TRP A 150 3.76 7.84 -11.52
CA TRP A 150 3.99 9.19 -12.07
C TRP A 150 3.22 10.27 -11.30
N GLN A 151 1.99 9.99 -10.89
CA GLN A 151 1.20 10.92 -10.06
C GLN A 151 1.84 11.13 -8.68
N ALA A 152 2.30 10.06 -8.03
CA ALA A 152 3.00 10.12 -6.75
C ALA A 152 4.33 10.88 -6.86
N VAL A 153 5.11 10.62 -7.91
CA VAL A 153 6.38 11.30 -8.21
C VAL A 153 6.17 12.80 -8.40
N ASN A 154 5.23 13.21 -9.26
CA ASN A 154 4.95 14.63 -9.51
C ASN A 154 4.50 15.36 -8.25
N ARG A 155 3.69 14.71 -7.42
CA ARG A 155 3.22 15.27 -6.15
C ARG A 155 4.36 15.48 -5.16
N ARG A 156 5.22 14.45 -4.98
CA ARG A 156 6.38 14.53 -4.09
C ARG A 156 7.47 15.46 -4.59
N TYR A 157 7.58 15.63 -5.91
CA TYR A 157 8.46 16.62 -6.50
C TYR A 157 8.08 18.05 -6.10
N ARG A 158 6.79 18.39 -6.18
CA ARG A 158 6.27 19.72 -5.82
C ARG A 158 6.27 19.96 -4.32
N ASN A 159 5.82 18.98 -3.54
CA ASN A 159 5.66 19.09 -2.08
C ASN A 159 6.37 17.93 -1.36
N PRO A 160 7.65 18.09 -0.98
CA PRO A 160 8.43 17.03 -0.31
C PRO A 160 7.90 16.62 1.08
N ASN A 161 7.14 17.50 1.74
CA ASN A 161 6.60 17.27 3.08
C ASN A 161 5.16 16.73 3.08
N ALA A 162 4.50 16.68 1.92
CA ALA A 162 3.15 16.14 1.80
C ALA A 162 3.17 14.60 1.78
N THR A 163 2.03 13.99 2.10
CA THR A 163 1.82 12.56 1.86
C THR A 163 2.03 12.23 0.38
N VAL A 164 2.48 11.01 0.11
CA VAL A 164 2.85 10.58 -1.25
C VAL A 164 1.64 10.56 -2.17
N ILE A 165 0.50 10.11 -1.64
CA ILE A 165 -0.78 10.01 -2.36
C ILE A 165 -1.85 10.71 -1.49
N SER A 166 -2.84 11.34 -2.11
CA SER A 166 -4.03 11.84 -1.40
C SER A 166 -4.98 10.71 -1.02
N LYS A 167 -5.87 10.95 -0.05
CA LYS A 167 -6.92 9.98 0.31
C LYS A 167 -7.81 9.63 -0.89
N LYS A 168 -8.24 10.64 -1.66
CA LYS A 168 -9.03 10.42 -2.88
C LYS A 168 -8.29 9.56 -3.91
N GLN A 169 -7.02 9.85 -4.17
CA GLN A 169 -6.21 9.04 -5.09
C GLN A 169 -6.04 7.60 -4.58
N SER A 170 -5.92 7.40 -3.25
CA SER A 170 -5.82 6.04 -2.68
C SER A 170 -7.06 5.18 -2.95
N TYR A 171 -8.26 5.77 -2.89
CA TYR A 171 -9.53 5.05 -3.16
C TYR A 171 -9.59 4.53 -4.60
N TRP A 172 -9.22 5.38 -5.55
CA TRP A 172 -9.14 5.00 -6.96
C TRP A 172 -8.02 4.01 -7.24
N LEU A 173 -6.84 4.21 -6.66
CA LEU A 173 -5.70 3.30 -6.79
C LEU A 173 -6.08 1.88 -6.32
N ILE A 174 -6.72 1.78 -5.16
CA ILE A 174 -7.14 0.50 -4.59
C ILE A 174 -8.24 -0.13 -5.44
N GLY A 175 -9.28 0.62 -5.82
CA GLY A 175 -10.32 0.09 -6.71
C GLY A 175 -9.76 -0.44 -8.03
N CYS A 176 -8.87 0.31 -8.68
CA CYS A 176 -8.19 -0.14 -9.89
C CYS A 176 -7.35 -1.41 -9.66
N PHE A 177 -6.54 -1.44 -8.60
CA PHE A 177 -5.72 -2.61 -8.27
C PHE A 177 -6.57 -3.87 -8.06
N GLN A 178 -7.68 -3.76 -7.31
CA GLN A 178 -8.57 -4.90 -7.06
C GLN A 178 -9.25 -5.41 -8.33
N VAL A 179 -9.68 -4.53 -9.23
CA VAL A 179 -10.25 -4.93 -10.52
C VAL A 179 -9.23 -5.73 -11.34
N TYR A 180 -7.99 -5.25 -11.44
CA TYR A 180 -6.95 -5.98 -12.17
C TYR A 180 -6.56 -7.30 -11.52
N LEU A 181 -6.52 -7.34 -10.18
CA LEU A 181 -6.24 -8.57 -9.44
C LEU A 181 -7.31 -9.63 -9.68
N LEU A 182 -8.59 -9.25 -9.66
CA LEU A 182 -9.70 -10.15 -9.94
C LEU A 182 -9.77 -10.56 -11.41
N LEU A 183 -9.46 -9.65 -12.35
CA LEU A 183 -9.36 -9.99 -13.78
C LEU A 183 -8.26 -11.02 -14.04
N PHE A 184 -7.11 -10.86 -13.38
CA PHE A 184 -6.02 -11.83 -13.47
C PHE A 184 -6.46 -13.20 -12.94
N PHE A 185 -7.12 -13.25 -11.77
CA PHE A 185 -7.66 -14.51 -11.26
C PHE A 185 -8.75 -15.10 -12.13
N LEU A 186 -9.59 -14.29 -12.77
CA LEU A 186 -10.59 -14.79 -13.70
C LEU A 186 -9.93 -15.51 -14.88
N VAL A 187 -8.91 -14.90 -15.49
CA VAL A 187 -8.14 -15.52 -16.59
C VAL A 187 -7.42 -16.77 -16.12
N ALA A 188 -6.82 -16.75 -14.93
CA ALA A 188 -6.16 -17.91 -14.35
C ALA A 188 -7.14 -19.06 -14.02
N ASN A 189 -8.36 -18.74 -13.57
CA ASN A 189 -9.38 -19.70 -13.16
C ASN A 189 -10.09 -20.39 -14.34
N ILE A 190 -9.93 -19.91 -15.59
CA ILE A 190 -10.37 -20.64 -16.80
C ILE A 190 -9.78 -22.07 -16.83
N HIS A 191 -8.68 -22.31 -16.12
CA HIS A 191 -7.94 -23.57 -16.17
C HIS A 191 -8.35 -24.65 -15.16
N ASN A 192 -9.03 -24.36 -14.03
CA ASN A 192 -9.33 -25.41 -13.03
C ASN A 192 -10.52 -25.08 -12.10
N LEU A 193 -11.64 -25.80 -12.27
CA LEU A 193 -12.77 -25.75 -11.35
C LEU A 193 -12.55 -26.70 -10.16
N THR A 194 -12.76 -26.17 -8.95
CA THR A 194 -13.01 -26.82 -7.64
C THR A 194 -11.89 -26.85 -6.58
N TYR A 195 -10.63 -27.19 -6.88
CA TYR A 195 -9.57 -27.25 -5.84
C TYR A 195 -8.67 -26.00 -5.71
N VAL A 196 -8.75 -25.04 -6.64
CA VAL A 196 -7.80 -23.90 -6.72
C VAL A 196 -8.32 -22.61 -6.05
N ALA A 197 -9.61 -22.55 -5.66
CA ALA A 197 -10.21 -21.34 -5.12
C ALA A 197 -9.56 -20.88 -3.80
N GLU A 198 -9.16 -21.82 -2.95
CA GLU A 198 -8.49 -21.53 -1.68
C GLU A 198 -7.06 -20.99 -1.88
N GLU A 199 -6.33 -21.54 -2.85
CA GLU A 199 -4.99 -21.07 -3.21
C GLU A 199 -5.03 -19.63 -3.75
N TYR A 200 -6.00 -19.32 -4.62
CA TYR A 200 -6.19 -17.95 -5.09
C TYR A 200 -6.57 -16.99 -3.97
N LEU A 201 -7.32 -17.43 -2.96
CA LEU A 201 -7.63 -16.60 -1.80
C LEU A 201 -6.42 -16.35 -0.90
N ILE A 202 -5.54 -17.34 -0.74
CA ILE A 202 -4.24 -17.20 -0.07
C ILE A 202 -3.40 -16.15 -0.79
N ILE A 203 -3.32 -16.23 -2.13
CA ILE A 203 -2.60 -15.26 -2.96
C ILE A 203 -3.25 -13.87 -2.86
N PHE A 204 -4.58 -13.79 -2.94
CA PHE A 204 -5.35 -12.55 -2.79
C PHE A 204 -5.03 -11.86 -1.45
N CYS A 205 -5.09 -12.59 -0.34
CA CYS A 205 -4.81 -12.04 0.98
C CYS A 205 -3.35 -11.60 1.12
N THR A 206 -2.42 -12.41 0.60
CA THR A 206 -0.98 -12.11 0.66
C THR A 206 -0.63 -10.84 -0.12
N LEU A 207 -1.10 -10.72 -1.36
CA LEU A 207 -0.88 -9.52 -2.17
C LEU A 207 -1.52 -8.29 -1.54
N ASN A 208 -2.73 -8.42 -1.00
CA ASN A 208 -3.40 -7.33 -0.31
C ASN A 208 -2.61 -6.89 0.93
N LEU A 209 -2.06 -7.79 1.73
CA LEU A 209 -1.20 -7.42 2.86
C LEU A 209 -0.04 -6.52 2.39
N PHE A 210 0.75 -6.96 1.41
CA PHE A 210 1.89 -6.19 0.92
C PHE A 210 1.47 -4.86 0.27
N TRP A 211 0.38 -4.86 -0.50
CA TRP A 211 -0.13 -3.65 -1.14
C TRP A 211 -0.63 -2.63 -0.12
N PHE A 212 -1.35 -3.08 0.91
CA PHE A 212 -1.80 -2.19 1.98
C PHE A 212 -0.64 -1.67 2.84
N LEU A 213 0.43 -2.45 3.06
CA LEU A 213 1.64 -1.94 3.74
C LEU A 213 2.27 -0.76 2.97
N LEU A 214 2.29 -0.84 1.63
CA LEU A 214 2.72 0.28 0.79
C LEU A 214 1.78 1.48 0.91
N VAL A 215 0.46 1.25 0.83
CA VAL A 215 -0.53 2.34 0.97
C VAL A 215 -0.46 2.99 2.34
N ILE A 216 -0.29 2.22 3.42
CA ILE A 216 -0.08 2.73 4.78
C ILE A 216 1.14 3.65 4.80
N ALA A 217 2.27 3.22 4.24
CA ALA A 217 3.49 4.03 4.19
C ALA A 217 3.32 5.31 3.35
N MET A 218 2.54 5.25 2.26
CA MET A 218 2.32 6.39 1.36
C MET A 218 1.29 7.40 1.87
N LEU A 219 0.31 6.94 2.65
CA LEU A 219 -0.85 7.74 3.08
C LEU A 219 -0.72 8.27 4.50
N SER A 220 0.09 7.64 5.38
CA SER A 220 0.20 8.03 6.78
C SER A 220 0.97 9.35 6.97
N PRO A 221 0.32 10.44 7.43
CA PRO A 221 1.01 11.69 7.66
C PRO A 221 1.95 11.62 8.85
N GLN A 222 3.00 12.45 8.80
CA GLN A 222 3.97 12.60 9.88
C GLN A 222 3.42 13.43 11.04
N ARG A 223 4.11 13.36 12.19
CA ARG A 223 3.74 14.07 13.43
C ARG A 223 3.38 15.55 13.24
N GLN A 224 4.15 16.29 12.44
CA GLN A 224 3.93 17.73 12.26
C GLN A 224 2.59 18.01 11.57
N SER A 225 2.27 17.30 10.49
CA SER A 225 1.00 17.48 9.77
C SER A 225 -0.21 17.15 10.66
N ILE A 226 -0.13 16.09 11.48
CA ILE A 226 -1.19 15.74 12.42
C ILE A 226 -1.28 16.76 13.57
N GLN A 227 -0.16 17.29 14.04
CA GLN A 227 -0.13 18.33 15.07
C GLN A 227 -0.83 19.61 14.56
N ASP A 228 -0.51 20.04 13.33
CA ASP A 228 -1.15 21.20 12.71
C ASP A 228 -2.66 20.95 12.52
N TRP A 229 -3.03 19.77 12.05
CA TRP A 229 -4.42 19.37 11.93
C TRP A 229 -5.16 19.39 13.27
N ALA A 230 -4.59 18.76 14.29
CA ALA A 230 -5.20 18.68 15.62
C ALA A 230 -5.34 20.06 16.28
N ARG A 231 -4.45 21.01 15.98
CA ARG A 231 -4.49 22.39 16.49
C ARG A 231 -5.52 23.26 15.75
N TYR A 232 -5.54 23.19 14.41
CA TYR A 232 -6.32 24.13 13.59
C TYR A 232 -7.68 23.60 13.12
N ARG A 233 -8.03 22.33 13.40
CA ARG A 233 -9.36 21.75 13.06
C ARG A 233 -10.55 22.55 13.59
N HIS A 234 -10.39 23.26 14.71
CA HIS A 234 -11.46 24.05 15.31
C HIS A 234 -11.67 25.40 14.59
N GLN A 235 -10.65 25.92 13.91
CA GLN A 235 -10.74 27.19 13.17
C GLN A 235 -11.40 27.02 11.80
N GLN A 236 -11.32 25.84 11.19
CA GLN A 236 -12.00 25.55 9.92
C GLN A 236 -13.54 25.46 10.04
N VAL A 237 -14.08 25.43 11.27
CA VAL A 237 -15.52 25.34 11.56
C VAL A 237 -16.17 26.73 11.67
N ASN A 238 -15.41 27.80 11.81
CA ASN A 238 -15.92 29.13 12.21
C ASN A 238 -16.42 30.04 11.09
N ASN A 239 -16.47 29.60 9.82
CA ASN A 239 -16.95 30.45 8.73
C ASN A 239 -18.48 30.44 8.54
N ASP A 240 -19.23 29.55 9.21
CA ASP A 240 -20.70 29.48 9.14
C ASP A 240 -21.33 29.58 10.55
N GLU A 241 -21.64 30.80 10.97
CA GLU A 241 -22.07 31.16 12.33
C GLU A 241 -23.42 30.57 12.80
N THR A 242 -24.19 29.89 11.95
CA THR A 242 -25.57 29.48 12.28
C THR A 242 -25.78 27.99 12.60
N THR A 243 -24.74 27.16 12.61
CA THR A 243 -24.90 25.67 12.69
C THR A 243 -23.92 24.98 13.67
N ILE A 244 -23.73 25.59 14.83
CA ILE A 244 -22.56 25.38 15.71
C ILE A 244 -22.44 23.95 16.32
N VAL A 245 -23.54 23.21 16.53
CA VAL A 245 -23.46 21.90 17.23
C VAL A 245 -23.58 20.68 16.30
N LYS A 246 -24.35 20.79 15.20
CA LYS A 246 -24.49 19.69 14.23
C LYS A 246 -23.39 19.71 13.14
N GLY A 247 -22.81 20.88 12.84
CA GLY A 247 -21.75 21.03 11.83
C GLY A 247 -20.39 20.46 12.25
N ALA A 248 -20.03 20.49 13.54
CA ALA A 248 -18.72 20.05 14.01
C ALA A 248 -18.46 18.54 13.89
N ALA A 249 -19.50 17.71 14.01
CA ALA A 249 -19.40 16.26 13.81
C ALA A 249 -19.40 15.88 12.32
N ILE A 250 -20.13 16.64 11.49
CA ILE A 250 -20.19 16.46 10.04
C ILE A 250 -18.86 16.88 9.41
N SER A 251 -18.28 18.01 9.85
CA SER A 251 -16.96 18.46 9.40
C SER A 251 -15.87 17.47 9.77
N LEU A 252 -15.89 16.89 10.98
CA LEU A 252 -14.88 15.90 11.40
C LEU A 252 -14.92 14.62 10.58
N LYS A 253 -16.11 14.12 10.23
CA LYS A 253 -16.24 12.95 9.35
C LYS A 253 -15.70 13.26 7.95
N GLN A 254 -16.10 14.40 7.38
CA GLN A 254 -15.64 14.83 6.05
C GLN A 254 -14.12 15.07 6.02
N ASP A 255 -13.58 15.68 7.06
CA ASP A 255 -12.15 15.96 7.23
C ASP A 255 -11.34 14.66 7.43
N LEU A 256 -11.84 13.68 8.18
CA LEU A 256 -11.17 12.36 8.27
C LEU A 256 -11.14 11.60 6.94
N ILE A 257 -12.18 11.73 6.12
CA ILE A 257 -12.29 11.05 4.82
C ILE A 257 -11.45 11.76 3.76
N TRP A 258 -11.49 13.09 3.69
CA TRP A 258 -10.95 13.84 2.55
C TRP A 258 -9.66 14.59 2.84
N SER A 259 -9.40 14.98 4.09
CA SER A 259 -8.26 15.83 4.43
C SER A 259 -6.95 15.06 4.51
N GLU A 260 -5.92 15.65 3.92
CA GLU A 260 -4.60 15.03 3.80
C GLU A 260 -3.79 15.08 5.09
N LYS A 261 -4.13 16.03 5.99
CA LYS A 261 -3.42 16.21 7.26
C LYS A 261 -4.03 15.38 8.40
N SER A 262 -5.25 14.87 8.19
CA SER A 262 -5.95 14.07 9.20
C SER A 262 -5.43 12.63 9.24
N PRO A 263 -5.56 11.92 10.37
CA PRO A 263 -5.04 10.55 10.52
C PRO A 263 -5.44 9.61 9.38
N ALA A 264 -4.52 8.73 8.97
CA ALA A 264 -4.76 7.86 7.82
C ALA A 264 -5.68 6.66 8.10
N LEU A 265 -5.92 6.32 9.37
CA LEU A 265 -6.65 5.11 9.76
C LEU A 265 -8.03 4.99 9.10
N VAL A 266 -8.82 6.08 9.06
CA VAL A 266 -10.16 6.08 8.42
C VAL A 266 -10.06 5.87 6.92
N ALA A 267 -9.08 6.50 6.26
CA ALA A 267 -8.89 6.34 4.82
C ALA A 267 -8.44 4.92 4.45
N ILE A 268 -7.59 4.31 5.27
CA ILE A 268 -7.20 2.90 5.12
C ILE A 268 -8.40 1.98 5.33
N GLY A 269 -9.26 2.28 6.31
CA GLY A 269 -10.53 1.57 6.50
C GLY A 269 -11.45 1.63 5.28
N ILE A 270 -11.58 2.79 4.63
CA ILE A 270 -12.36 2.92 3.39
C ILE A 270 -11.75 2.10 2.24
N ASN A 271 -10.42 2.15 2.08
CA ASN A 271 -9.73 1.30 1.10
C ASN A 271 -9.97 -0.19 1.34
N LEU A 272 -9.99 -0.62 2.61
CA LEU A 272 -10.31 -2.00 2.97
C LEU A 272 -11.78 -2.34 2.70
N VAL A 273 -12.72 -1.42 2.90
CA VAL A 273 -14.13 -1.64 2.53
C VAL A 273 -14.28 -1.82 1.02
N ILE A 274 -13.61 -1.00 0.20
CA ILE A 274 -13.59 -1.17 -1.26
C ILE A 274 -13.08 -2.58 -1.63
N THR A 275 -11.99 -2.99 -0.99
CA THR A 275 -11.40 -4.32 -1.19
C THR A 275 -12.33 -5.44 -0.71
N ALA A 276 -13.04 -5.25 0.40
CA ALA A 276 -14.00 -6.20 0.96
C ALA A 276 -15.21 -6.39 0.06
N VAL A 277 -15.78 -5.32 -0.46
CA VAL A 277 -16.92 -5.40 -1.37
C VAL A 277 -16.52 -6.24 -2.59
N MET A 278 -15.39 -5.93 -3.24
CA MET A 278 -14.94 -6.68 -4.41
C MET A 278 -14.55 -8.13 -4.08
N GLY A 279 -13.83 -8.36 -2.97
CA GLY A 279 -13.42 -9.70 -2.55
C GLY A 279 -14.58 -10.60 -2.12
N ILE A 280 -15.54 -10.07 -1.35
CA ILE A 280 -16.74 -10.81 -0.94
C ILE A 280 -17.60 -11.12 -2.16
N SER A 281 -17.81 -10.15 -3.07
CA SER A 281 -18.52 -10.41 -4.33
C SER A 281 -17.90 -11.57 -5.12
N TRP A 282 -16.56 -11.62 -5.21
CA TRP A 282 -15.87 -12.73 -5.86
C TRP A 282 -16.07 -14.07 -5.13
N ILE A 283 -15.96 -14.12 -3.80
CA ILE A 283 -16.18 -15.35 -3.01
C ILE A 283 -17.61 -15.86 -3.14
N LEU A 284 -18.61 -14.98 -3.23
CA LEU A 284 -20.01 -15.38 -3.36
C LEU A 284 -20.30 -16.10 -4.68
N LEU A 285 -19.52 -15.81 -5.73
CA LEU A 285 -19.62 -16.46 -7.04
C LEU A 285 -19.01 -17.87 -7.07
N TRP A 286 -18.35 -18.33 -6.00
CA TRP A 286 -17.79 -19.68 -5.94
C TRP A 286 -18.90 -20.74 -5.96
N GLN A 287 -18.64 -21.89 -6.58
CA GLN A 287 -19.63 -22.96 -6.67
C GLN A 287 -19.79 -23.72 -5.34
N ASP A 288 -18.71 -23.91 -4.58
CA ASP A 288 -18.74 -24.61 -3.31
C ASP A 288 -19.24 -23.71 -2.17
N ASN A 289 -20.40 -24.03 -1.62
CA ASN A 289 -21.01 -23.28 -0.52
C ASN A 289 -20.39 -23.59 0.85
N THR A 290 -19.69 -24.71 1.00
CA THR A 290 -19.13 -25.14 2.30
C THR A 290 -17.94 -24.29 2.72
N ILE A 291 -17.17 -23.78 1.75
CA ILE A 291 -15.94 -23.00 1.97
C ILE A 291 -16.23 -21.50 2.11
N LYS A 292 -17.34 -20.98 1.53
CA LYS A 292 -17.65 -19.54 1.48
C LYS A 292 -17.57 -18.84 2.82
N ILE A 293 -18.14 -19.43 3.87
CA ILE A 293 -18.13 -18.83 5.21
C ILE A 293 -16.70 -18.75 5.76
N ARG A 294 -15.89 -19.81 5.58
CA ARG A 294 -14.48 -19.83 6.01
C ARG A 294 -13.65 -18.80 5.24
N ALA A 295 -13.92 -18.66 3.94
CA ALA A 295 -13.29 -17.66 3.07
C ALA A 295 -13.60 -16.22 3.52
N ILE A 296 -14.87 -15.92 3.80
CA ILE A 296 -15.28 -14.60 4.28
C ILE A 296 -14.66 -14.29 5.66
N LEU A 297 -14.67 -15.25 6.58
CA LEU A 297 -14.07 -15.07 7.91
C LEU A 297 -12.55 -14.85 7.82
N THR A 298 -11.86 -15.56 6.92
CA THR A 298 -10.43 -15.37 6.66
C THR A 298 -10.13 -13.98 6.11
N LEU A 299 -10.97 -13.49 5.20
CA LEU A 299 -10.85 -12.15 4.63
C LEU A 299 -11.05 -11.06 5.69
N ILE A 300 -12.05 -11.22 6.57
CA ILE A 300 -12.27 -10.32 7.70
C ILE A 300 -11.05 -10.30 8.63
N LEU A 301 -10.50 -11.47 8.95
CA LEU A 301 -9.33 -11.61 9.81
C LEU A 301 -8.08 -10.94 9.19
N SER A 302 -7.88 -11.09 7.87
CA SER A 302 -6.81 -10.41 7.14
C SER A 302 -6.94 -8.89 7.18
N PHE A 303 -8.15 -8.36 6.98
CA PHE A 303 -8.36 -6.92 6.94
C PHE A 303 -8.27 -6.26 8.31
N ASN A 304 -8.73 -6.94 9.35
CA ASN A 304 -8.52 -6.52 10.73
C ASN A 304 -7.03 -6.42 11.06
N LEU A 305 -6.22 -7.40 10.65
CA LEU A 305 -4.76 -7.36 10.81
C LEU A 305 -4.15 -6.14 10.12
N ILE A 306 -4.55 -5.85 8.87
CA ILE A 306 -4.09 -4.67 8.13
C ILE A 306 -4.48 -3.36 8.86
N LEU A 307 -5.68 -3.28 9.42
CA LEU A 307 -6.10 -2.12 10.23
C LEU A 307 -5.26 -1.96 11.50
N ILE A 308 -4.90 -3.05 12.16
CA ILE A 308 -4.02 -3.03 13.33
C ILE A 308 -2.65 -2.48 12.92
N TYR A 309 -2.07 -2.98 11.82
CA TYR A 309 -0.79 -2.48 11.31
C TYR A 309 -0.86 -1.00 10.90
N ALA A 310 -1.96 -0.55 10.29
CA ALA A 310 -2.20 0.85 10.00
C ALA A 310 -2.21 1.72 11.27
N ALA A 311 -2.90 1.27 12.31
CA ALA A 311 -2.99 1.98 13.58
C ALA A 311 -1.64 2.06 14.30
N ILE A 312 -0.89 0.95 14.32
CA ILE A 312 0.47 0.87 14.87
C ILE A 312 1.43 1.78 14.08
N ALA A 313 1.40 1.71 12.75
CA ALA A 313 2.23 2.55 11.88
C ALA A 313 1.98 4.04 12.17
N GLN A 314 0.71 4.44 12.19
CA GLN A 314 0.32 5.82 12.45
C GLN A 314 0.74 6.26 13.86
N PHE A 315 0.64 5.38 14.86
CA PHE A 315 1.07 5.66 16.23
C PHE A 315 2.59 5.92 16.29
N ILE A 316 3.40 5.06 15.68
CA ILE A 316 4.87 5.21 15.65
C ILE A 316 5.28 6.51 14.97
N LEU A 317 4.59 6.90 13.89
CA LEU A 317 4.83 8.17 13.18
C LEU A 317 4.55 9.42 14.03
N LEU A 318 3.80 9.29 15.13
CA LEU A 318 3.52 10.37 16.08
C LEU A 318 4.53 10.45 17.24
N ILE A 319 5.40 9.45 17.39
CA ILE A 319 6.41 9.42 18.45
C ILE A 319 7.52 10.43 18.11
N LYS A 320 8.06 11.11 19.13
CA LYS A 320 9.20 12.03 18.98
C LYS A 320 10.49 11.21 18.89
N VAL A 321 10.82 10.71 17.70
CA VAL A 321 12.08 10.02 17.40
C VAL A 321 12.71 10.55 16.13
N LYS A 322 14.03 10.40 15.98
CA LYS A 322 14.72 10.68 14.72
C LYS A 322 14.27 9.65 13.67
N LYS A 323 13.79 10.12 12.51
CA LYS A 323 13.34 9.30 11.37
C LYS A 323 12.30 8.22 11.77
N PRO A 324 11.09 8.61 12.22
CA PRO A 324 10.08 7.68 12.73
C PRO A 324 9.62 6.62 11.70
N ALA A 325 9.71 6.92 10.40
CA ALA A 325 9.39 5.96 9.34
C ALA A 325 10.28 4.71 9.38
N ILE A 326 11.56 4.83 9.73
CA ILE A 326 12.48 3.69 9.84
C ILE A 326 12.07 2.79 11.01
N TRP A 327 11.68 3.40 12.13
CA TRP A 327 11.16 2.66 13.28
C TRP A 327 9.85 1.94 12.96
N ALA A 328 8.94 2.58 12.20
CA ALA A 328 7.71 1.95 11.77
C ALA A 328 7.99 0.72 10.88
N ILE A 329 8.91 0.84 9.91
CA ILE A 329 9.33 -0.28 9.06
C ILE A 329 9.94 -1.40 9.90
N GLY A 330 10.86 -1.10 10.82
CA GLY A 330 11.52 -2.10 11.66
C GLY A 330 10.55 -2.84 12.58
N ILE A 331 9.64 -2.12 13.25
CA ILE A 331 8.65 -2.70 14.17
C ILE A 331 7.63 -3.55 13.41
N LEU A 332 7.06 -3.02 12.32
CA LEU A 332 6.09 -3.78 11.52
C LEU A 332 6.74 -4.97 10.83
N GLY A 333 7.94 -4.81 10.28
CA GLY A 333 8.71 -5.90 9.67
C GLY A 333 9.02 -7.01 10.67
N SER A 334 9.40 -6.64 11.90
CA SER A 334 9.59 -7.60 12.99
C SER A 334 8.29 -8.32 13.33
N LEU A 335 7.16 -7.61 13.47
CA LEU A 335 5.86 -8.23 13.73
C LEU A 335 5.44 -9.22 12.63
N ILE A 336 5.67 -8.86 11.37
CA ILE A 336 5.31 -9.66 10.20
C ILE A 336 6.15 -10.93 10.07
N VAL A 337 7.45 -10.85 10.38
CA VAL A 337 8.39 -11.96 10.18
C VAL A 337 8.52 -12.84 11.42
N LEU A 338 8.57 -12.24 12.61
CA LEU A 338 8.86 -12.96 13.84
C LEU A 338 7.75 -13.95 14.21
N GLN A 339 6.48 -13.55 14.05
CA GLN A 339 5.33 -14.38 14.37
C GLN A 339 5.31 -15.72 13.61
N PRO A 340 5.35 -15.75 12.26
CA PRO A 340 5.38 -17.01 11.52
C PRO A 340 6.70 -17.77 11.72
N LEU A 341 7.84 -17.07 11.88
CA LEU A 341 9.13 -17.72 12.09
C LEU A 341 9.15 -18.52 13.40
N VAL A 342 8.60 -17.97 14.48
CA VAL A 342 8.44 -18.68 15.75
C VAL A 342 7.57 -19.92 15.58
N LEU A 343 6.41 -19.81 14.92
CA LEU A 343 5.53 -20.97 14.68
C LEU A 343 6.23 -22.08 13.87
N ILE A 344 6.96 -21.70 12.82
CA ILE A 344 7.72 -22.65 12.00
C ILE A 344 8.80 -23.36 12.83
N ILE A 345 9.53 -22.64 13.68
CA ILE A 345 10.57 -23.22 14.56
C ILE A 345 9.95 -24.22 15.55
N PHE A 346 8.76 -23.93 16.08
CA PHE A 346 8.04 -24.84 16.98
C PHE A 346 7.34 -26.01 16.25
N ILE A 347 7.62 -26.22 14.95
CA ILE A 347 7.01 -27.27 14.10
C ILE A 347 5.48 -27.14 14.06
N ALA A 348 4.94 -25.97 14.40
CA ALA A 348 3.53 -25.67 14.27
C ALA A 348 3.26 -25.32 12.81
N HIS A 349 3.25 -26.32 11.92
CA HIS A 349 2.91 -26.10 10.51
C HIS A 349 1.40 -25.86 10.32
N PRO A 350 0.98 -25.12 9.28
CA PRO A 350 -0.44 -24.83 9.04
C PRO A 350 -1.29 -26.09 8.97
N VAL A 351 -0.75 -27.18 8.40
CA VAL A 351 -1.40 -28.49 8.28
C VAL A 351 -1.66 -29.16 9.63
N GLN A 352 -0.69 -29.07 10.55
CA GLN A 352 -0.73 -29.79 11.83
C GLN A 352 -1.47 -29.00 12.91
N SER A 353 -1.42 -27.66 12.85
CA SER A 353 -1.96 -26.78 13.89
C SER A 353 -2.59 -25.49 13.32
N PRO A 354 -3.63 -25.62 12.47
CA PRO A 354 -4.21 -24.47 11.75
C PRO A 354 -4.74 -23.37 12.67
N ASN A 355 -5.20 -23.73 13.86
CA ASN A 355 -5.75 -22.78 14.84
C ASN A 355 -4.71 -21.77 15.36
N LEU A 356 -3.42 -22.16 15.45
CA LEU A 356 -2.36 -21.26 15.90
C LEU A 356 -2.02 -20.22 14.84
N TRP A 357 -2.13 -20.59 13.57
CA TRP A 357 -1.87 -19.69 12.44
C TRP A 357 -2.89 -18.56 12.33
N LEU A 358 -4.11 -18.72 12.88
CA LEU A 358 -5.12 -17.65 12.94
C LEU A 358 -4.65 -16.41 13.72
N PHE A 359 -3.69 -16.57 14.64
CA PHE A 359 -3.10 -15.48 15.44
C PHE A 359 -1.76 -14.99 14.88
N SER A 360 -1.32 -15.54 13.75
CA SER A 360 -0.10 -15.12 13.06
C SER A 360 -0.38 -13.99 12.07
N THR A 361 0.69 -13.53 11.40
CA THR A 361 0.58 -12.56 10.29
C THR A 361 -0.09 -13.15 9.03
N PHE A 362 -0.08 -14.48 8.88
CA PHE A 362 -0.58 -15.17 7.69
C PHE A 362 -1.71 -16.15 8.04
N PRO A 363 -2.85 -15.67 8.56
CA PRO A 363 -3.92 -16.55 9.02
C PRO A 363 -4.61 -17.32 7.88
N TRP A 364 -4.55 -16.81 6.65
CA TRP A 364 -5.14 -17.45 5.48
C TRP A 364 -4.49 -18.78 5.08
N PHE A 365 -3.27 -19.10 5.56
CA PHE A 365 -2.68 -20.42 5.33
C PHE A 365 -3.43 -21.56 6.05
N SER A 366 -4.36 -21.24 6.95
CA SER A 366 -5.16 -22.22 7.69
C SER A 366 -6.43 -22.69 6.98
N ILE A 367 -6.89 -21.98 5.93
CA ILE A 367 -8.26 -22.12 5.39
C ILE A 367 -8.58 -23.51 4.79
N GLY A 368 -7.62 -24.12 4.09
CA GLY A 368 -7.80 -25.40 3.40
C GLY A 368 -7.60 -26.63 4.28
N GLN A 369 -7.52 -26.46 5.60
CA GLN A 369 -7.25 -27.55 6.52
C GLN A 369 -8.56 -28.13 7.08
N ALA A 370 -8.75 -29.44 6.96
CA ALA A 370 -9.97 -30.14 7.37
C ALA A 370 -10.32 -29.96 8.86
N SER A 371 -9.32 -29.72 9.71
CA SER A 371 -9.45 -29.51 11.16
C SER A 371 -9.80 -28.06 11.56
N LEU A 372 -9.86 -27.12 10.62
CA LEU A 372 -10.20 -25.73 10.92
C LEU A 372 -11.69 -25.57 11.22
N ALA A 373 -12.00 -25.32 12.50
CA ALA A 373 -13.36 -25.02 12.94
C ALA A 373 -13.66 -23.50 12.86
N ILE A 374 -14.94 -23.15 12.73
CA ILE A 374 -15.39 -21.74 12.72
C ILE A 374 -15.16 -21.05 14.08
N LYS A 375 -15.31 -21.80 15.19
CA LYS A 375 -15.17 -21.26 16.56
C LYS A 375 -13.83 -20.55 16.82
N PRO A 376 -12.65 -21.14 16.56
CA PRO A 376 -11.37 -20.45 16.77
C PRO A 376 -11.21 -19.22 15.85
N MET A 377 -11.78 -19.21 14.65
CA MET A 377 -11.75 -18.02 13.78
C MET A 377 -12.51 -16.84 14.41
N LEU A 378 -13.67 -17.09 15.00
CA LEU A 378 -14.44 -16.04 15.69
C LEU A 378 -13.70 -15.51 16.92
N ILE A 379 -13.06 -16.39 17.69
CA ILE A 379 -12.23 -16.00 18.85
C ILE A 379 -11.06 -15.12 18.38
N ALA A 380 -10.41 -15.49 17.26
CA ALA A 380 -9.32 -14.71 16.68
C ALA A 380 -9.78 -13.31 16.24
N ILE A 381 -10.96 -13.20 15.61
CA ILE A 381 -11.54 -11.90 15.23
C ILE A 381 -11.80 -11.03 16.46
N ILE A 382 -12.41 -11.58 17.52
CA ILE A 382 -12.70 -10.85 18.76
C ILE A 382 -11.39 -10.39 19.42
N SER A 383 -10.36 -11.23 19.43
CA SER A 383 -9.03 -10.89 19.94
C SER A 383 -8.42 -9.72 19.16
N GLN A 384 -8.48 -9.76 17.83
CA GLN A 384 -7.98 -8.67 16.97
C GLN A 384 -8.75 -7.36 17.19
N TRP A 385 -10.07 -7.40 17.38
CA TRP A 385 -10.86 -6.21 17.71
C TRP A 385 -10.49 -5.62 19.08
N SER A 386 -10.21 -6.44 20.08
CA SER A 386 -9.67 -5.97 21.36
C SER A 386 -8.35 -5.22 21.19
N ILE A 387 -7.42 -5.77 20.40
CA ILE A 387 -6.14 -5.10 20.09
C ILE A 387 -6.37 -3.80 19.31
N LEU A 388 -7.22 -3.83 18.28
CA LEU A 388 -7.50 -2.67 17.43
C LEU A 388 -8.13 -1.52 18.24
N THR A 389 -9.08 -1.82 19.13
CA THR A 389 -9.71 -0.82 20.01
C THR A 389 -8.70 -0.20 20.96
N LEU A 390 -7.83 -1.01 21.58
CA LEU A 390 -6.76 -0.52 22.44
C LEU A 390 -5.80 0.41 21.69
N VAL A 391 -5.27 0.00 20.54
CA VAL A 391 -4.32 0.81 19.76
C VAL A 391 -4.98 2.09 19.25
N THR A 392 -6.22 2.02 18.78
CA THR A 392 -6.97 3.19 18.31
C THR A 392 -7.24 4.19 19.45
N PHE A 393 -7.51 3.69 20.66
CA PHE A 393 -7.66 4.51 21.84
C PHE A 393 -6.37 5.23 22.22
N LEU A 394 -5.24 4.51 22.22
CA LEU A 394 -3.91 5.09 22.47
C LEU A 394 -3.55 6.15 21.42
N LEU A 395 -3.86 5.88 20.15
CA LEU A 395 -3.68 6.83 19.04
C LEU A 395 -4.51 8.10 19.24
N THR A 396 -5.78 7.95 19.59
CA THR A 396 -6.71 9.08 19.82
C THR A 396 -6.24 9.95 20.98
N ARG A 397 -5.88 9.33 22.12
CA ARG A 397 -5.29 10.05 23.27
C ARG A 397 -4.02 10.80 22.88
N LYS A 398 -3.16 10.21 22.04
CA LYS A 398 -1.93 10.87 21.57
C LYS A 398 -2.21 12.08 20.70
N ILE A 399 -3.17 11.98 19.77
CA ILE A 399 -3.58 13.06 18.88
C ILE A 399 -4.16 14.23 19.68
N GLN A 400 -5.03 13.96 20.66
CA GLN A 400 -5.59 14.98 21.54
C GLN A 400 -4.49 15.74 22.29
N LYS A 401 -3.52 15.02 22.87
CA LYS A 401 -2.36 15.63 23.54
C LYS A 401 -1.48 16.47 22.60
N LEU A 402 -1.41 16.13 21.31
CA LEU A 402 -0.64 16.90 20.32
C LEU A 402 -1.34 18.20 19.89
N GLY A 403 -2.69 18.21 19.89
CA GLY A 403 -3.48 19.40 19.55
C GLY A 403 -3.51 20.46 20.65
N ALA A 404 -3.29 20.08 21.92
CA ALA A 404 -3.26 21.02 23.04
C ALA A 404 -2.12 22.04 22.91
N SER A 405 -2.45 23.33 22.89
CA SER A 405 -1.47 24.42 22.83
C SER A 405 -0.67 24.51 24.13
N ASP A 406 0.57 24.99 24.06
CA ASP A 406 1.37 25.21 25.26
C ASP A 406 0.78 26.36 26.11
N SER A 407 0.07 27.31 25.49
CA SER A 407 -0.73 28.32 26.20
C SER A 407 -1.93 27.72 26.95
N GLN A 408 -2.66 26.75 26.39
CA GLN A 408 -3.70 26.03 27.14
C GLN A 408 -3.13 25.26 28.33
N LYS A 409 -1.94 24.68 28.21
CA LYS A 409 -1.28 24.01 29.33
C LYS A 409 -0.84 25.00 30.41
N LEU A 410 -0.34 26.18 30.02
CA LEU A 410 0.03 27.24 30.95
C LEU A 410 -1.21 27.84 31.65
N LEU A 411 -2.31 28.06 30.94
CA LEU A 411 -3.56 28.58 31.52
C LEU A 411 -4.23 27.57 32.46
N ILE A 412 -4.18 26.27 32.14
CA ILE A 412 -4.63 25.22 33.05
C ILE A 412 -3.71 25.13 34.27
N GLY A 413 -2.39 25.26 34.07
CA GLY A 413 -1.41 25.34 35.17
C GLY A 413 -1.68 26.51 36.11
N GLN A 414 -1.88 27.71 35.56
CA GLN A 414 -2.23 28.92 36.33
C GLN A 414 -3.55 28.76 37.09
N LYS A 415 -4.60 28.21 36.47
CA LYS A 415 -5.88 27.97 37.15
C LYS A 415 -5.77 26.99 38.31
N ILE A 416 -4.92 25.98 38.18
CA ILE A 416 -4.69 25.01 39.27
C ILE A 416 -3.91 25.69 40.40
N GLU A 417 -2.90 26.51 40.08
CA GLU A 417 -2.14 27.30 41.07
C GLU A 417 -3.04 28.29 41.82
N GLU A 418 -3.89 29.06 41.12
CA GLU A 418 -4.88 29.96 41.71
C GLU A 418 -5.85 29.21 42.64
N PHE A 419 -6.36 28.05 42.21
CA PHE A 419 -7.28 27.25 43.04
C PHE A 419 -6.60 26.64 44.28
N THR A 420 -5.32 26.25 44.19
CA THR A 420 -4.56 25.81 45.37
C THR A 420 -4.25 26.96 46.33
N MET A 421 -3.95 28.16 45.82
CA MET A 421 -3.69 29.34 46.66
C MET A 421 -4.97 29.85 47.34
N GLU A 422 -6.11 29.80 46.65
CA GLU A 422 -7.42 30.16 47.20
C GLU A 422 -7.83 29.21 48.33
N ASN A 423 -7.62 27.90 48.18
CA ASN A 423 -7.90 26.93 49.24
C ASN A 423 -6.92 27.05 50.43
N LEU A 424 -5.64 27.36 50.20
CA LEU A 424 -4.66 27.62 51.26
C LEU A 424 -4.98 28.90 52.05
N SER A 425 -5.63 29.89 51.43
CA SER A 425 -6.07 31.12 52.11
C SER A 425 -7.37 30.98 52.90
N LEU A 426 -8.11 29.89 52.71
CA LEU A 426 -9.33 29.57 53.47
C LEU A 426 -9.07 28.67 54.69
N GLU A 427 -7.88 28.07 54.78
CA GLU A 427 -7.45 27.23 55.91
C GLU A 427 -6.54 27.96 56.94
N LEU A 428 -6.21 29.23 56.68
CA LEU A 428 -5.52 30.16 57.61
C LEU A 428 -6.50 31.21 58.12
#